data_AF-A0A256ZIS4-F1
#
_entry.id   AF-A0A256ZIS4-F1
#
_cell.length_a   1.000
_cell.length_b   1.000
_cell.length_c   1.000
_cell.angle_alpha   90.00
_cell.angle_beta   90.00
_cell.angle_gamma   90.00
#
_symmetry.space_group_name_H-M   'P 1'
#
loop_
_entity.id
_entity.type
_entity.pdbx_description
1 polymer ?
#
loop_
_entity_poly.entity_id
_entity_poly.type
_entity_poly.pdbx_seq_one_letter_code
_entity_poly.pdbx_strand_id
1 'polypeptide(L)'
;MASTCSKAFAAFIEAFSRYLEVNGRRTLSIASATGQKEVKISLRALRRVHDPSTGFPLISDVVKVITACDPSRLHRAGLEIKEVNGEVFIIVPTNLLSELIRRDREGLVNLLLGDPS
;
A
#
# COMPACT_ATOMS: atom_id res chain seq x y z
N MET A 1 19.81 0.68 9.98
CA MET A 1 18.55 1.43 9.74
C MET A 1 18.12 1.36 8.28
N ALA A 2 18.98 1.69 7.30
CA ALA A 2 18.63 1.60 5.87
C ALA A 2 18.11 0.19 5.45
N SER A 3 18.71 -0.88 5.97
CA SER A 3 18.27 -2.26 5.68
C SER A 3 16.87 -2.58 6.19
N THR A 4 16.49 -2.07 7.38
CA THR A 4 15.14 -2.28 7.95
C THR A 4 14.09 -1.48 7.19
N CYS A 5 14.40 -0.24 6.80
CA CYS A 5 13.49 0.59 6.00
C CYS A 5 13.19 -0.07 4.64
N SER A 6 14.21 -0.55 3.94
CA SER A 6 14.04 -1.24 2.66
C SER A 6 13.26 -2.55 2.80
N LYS A 7 13.53 -3.34 3.86
CA LYS A 7 12.76 -4.56 4.16
C LYS A 7 11.29 -4.27 4.45
N ALA A 8 11.01 -3.24 5.26
CA ALA A 8 9.64 -2.83 5.56
C ALA A 8 8.92 -2.42 4.27
N PHE A 9 9.57 -1.62 3.44
CA PHE A 9 9.00 -1.22 2.16
C PHE A 9 8.71 -2.43 1.26
N ALA A 10 9.65 -3.36 1.12
CA ALA A 10 9.43 -4.58 0.34
C ALA A 10 8.27 -5.42 0.88
N ALA A 11 8.15 -5.55 2.20
CA ALA A 11 7.04 -6.26 2.85
C ALA A 11 5.68 -5.59 2.58
N PHE A 12 5.64 -4.25 2.60
CA PHE A 12 4.44 -3.49 2.24
C PHE A 12 4.04 -3.73 0.79
N ILE A 13 5.00 -3.60 -0.15
CA ILE A 13 4.73 -3.80 -1.58
C ILE A 13 4.19 -5.20 -1.85
N GLU A 14 4.78 -6.22 -1.24
CA GLU A 14 4.32 -7.60 -1.39
C GLU A 14 2.87 -7.77 -0.91
N ALA A 15 2.55 -7.31 0.31
CA ALA A 15 1.19 -7.42 0.85
C ALA A 15 0.18 -6.59 0.03
N PHE A 16 0.58 -5.39 -0.41
CA PHE A 16 -0.26 -4.49 -1.18
C PHE A 16 -0.53 -5.04 -2.60
N SER A 17 0.49 -5.58 -3.28
CA SER A 17 0.36 -6.25 -4.58
C SER A 17 -0.63 -7.41 -4.50
N ARG A 18 -0.42 -8.34 -3.56
CA ARG A 18 -1.32 -9.49 -3.34
C ARG A 18 -2.76 -9.06 -3.06
N TYR A 19 -2.94 -7.99 -2.28
CA TYR A 19 -4.26 -7.46 -2.03
C TYR A 19 -4.92 -6.94 -3.31
N LEU A 20 -4.19 -6.19 -4.13
CA LEU A 20 -4.68 -5.62 -5.40
C LEU A 20 -4.98 -6.69 -6.45
N GLU A 21 -4.18 -7.75 -6.52
CA GLU A 21 -4.41 -8.90 -7.40
C GLU A 21 -5.77 -9.54 -7.12
N VAL A 22 -6.13 -9.69 -5.85
CA VAL A 22 -7.39 -10.33 -5.44
C VAL A 22 -8.57 -9.35 -5.45
N ASN A 23 -8.38 -8.13 -4.97
CA ASN A 23 -9.49 -7.20 -4.67
C ASN A 23 -9.52 -5.95 -5.54
N GLY A 24 -8.42 -5.61 -6.22
CA GLY A 24 -8.22 -4.31 -6.86
C GLY A 24 -9.23 -4.03 -7.98
N ARG A 25 -9.43 -4.97 -8.91
CA ARG A 25 -10.38 -4.81 -10.03
C ARG A 25 -11.81 -4.59 -9.56
N ARG A 26 -12.27 -5.39 -8.58
CA ARG A 26 -13.61 -5.26 -7.99
C ARG A 26 -13.77 -3.94 -7.25
N THR A 27 -12.75 -3.56 -6.47
CA THR A 27 -12.74 -2.29 -5.71
C THR A 27 -12.84 -1.10 -6.66
N LEU A 28 -12.04 -1.08 -7.73
CA LEU A 28 -12.09 -0.03 -8.75
C LEU A 28 -13.47 0.03 -9.43
N SER A 29 -14.03 -1.11 -9.84
CA SER A 29 -15.35 -1.15 -10.48
C SER A 29 -16.45 -0.53 -9.61
N ILE A 30 -16.48 -0.86 -8.31
CA ILE A 30 -17.45 -0.29 -7.36
C ILE A 30 -17.21 1.22 -7.19
N ALA A 31 -15.95 1.63 -7.01
CA ALA A 31 -15.60 3.02 -6.81
C ALA A 31 -15.97 3.88 -8.03
N SER A 32 -15.67 3.41 -9.24
CA SER A 32 -16.04 4.07 -10.49
C SER A 32 -17.56 4.15 -10.68
N ALA A 33 -18.30 3.08 -10.39
CA ALA A 33 -19.76 3.07 -10.52
C ALA A 33 -20.46 4.04 -9.54
N THR A 34 -19.82 4.34 -8.41
CA THR A 34 -20.36 5.23 -7.37
C THR A 34 -19.78 6.64 -7.41
N GLY A 35 -18.90 6.95 -8.37
CA GLY A 35 -18.26 8.26 -8.50
C GLY A 35 -17.26 8.58 -7.38
N GLN A 36 -16.76 7.57 -6.66
CA GLN A 36 -15.76 7.77 -5.62
C GLN A 36 -14.43 8.23 -6.22
N LYS A 37 -13.84 9.27 -5.63
CA LYS A 37 -12.51 9.80 -6.03
C LYS A 37 -11.36 9.05 -5.36
N GLU A 38 -11.63 8.39 -4.25
CA GLU A 38 -10.67 7.64 -3.46
C GLU A 38 -11.32 6.40 -2.86
N VAL A 39 -10.50 5.41 -2.54
CA VAL A 39 -10.92 4.23 -1.78
C VAL A 39 -10.10 4.13 -0.51
N LYS A 40 -10.71 3.57 0.55
CA LYS A 40 -10.03 3.29 1.82
C LYS A 40 -9.76 1.80 1.91
N ILE A 41 -8.49 1.42 1.93
CA ILE A 41 -8.06 0.03 2.15
C ILE A 41 -7.60 -0.07 3.60
N SER A 42 -8.33 -0.83 4.41
CA SER A 42 -7.93 -0.97 5.81
C SER A 42 -6.68 -1.83 5.93
N LEU A 43 -5.83 -1.51 6.90
CA LEU A 43 -4.61 -2.25 7.16
C LEU A 43 -4.91 -3.70 7.57
N ARG A 44 -6.09 -3.94 8.16
CA ARG A 44 -6.62 -5.28 8.44
C ARG A 44 -6.85 -6.09 7.16
N ALA A 45 -7.21 -5.46 6.05
CA ALA A 45 -7.34 -6.15 4.77
C ALA A 45 -5.99 -6.69 4.28
N LEU A 46 -4.92 -5.88 4.42
CA LEU A 46 -3.55 -6.32 4.09
C LEU A 46 -3.03 -7.41 5.03
N ARG A 47 -3.44 -7.41 6.31
CA ARG A 47 -3.07 -8.46 7.27
C ARG A 47 -3.39 -9.87 6.76
N ARG A 48 -4.46 -10.04 5.98
CA ARG A 48 -4.87 -11.37 5.46
C ARG A 48 -3.91 -11.95 4.43
N VAL A 49 -3.11 -11.10 3.77
CA VAL A 49 -2.19 -11.50 2.68
C VAL A 49 -0.72 -11.22 3.03
N HIS A 50 -0.47 -10.57 4.17
CA HIS A 50 0.87 -10.29 4.69
C HIS A 50 1.61 -11.59 5.02
N ASP A 51 2.89 -11.63 4.69
CA ASP A 51 3.79 -12.74 5.01
C ASP A 51 4.63 -12.40 6.26
N PRO A 52 4.42 -13.07 7.41
CA PRO A 52 5.21 -12.85 8.61
C PRO A 52 6.70 -13.17 8.46
N SER A 53 7.09 -13.96 7.44
CA SER A 53 8.49 -14.32 7.16
C SER A 53 9.33 -13.14 6.65
N THR A 54 8.69 -12.01 6.30
CA THR A 54 9.34 -10.76 5.88
C THR A 54 10.20 -10.09 6.96
N GLY A 55 10.21 -10.64 8.18
CA GLY A 55 10.88 -10.04 9.35
C GLY A 55 9.99 -9.06 10.12
N PHE A 56 8.73 -8.91 9.70
CA PHE A 56 7.71 -8.11 10.39
C PHE A 56 6.52 -9.01 10.72
N PRO A 57 6.27 -9.31 12.01
CA PRO A 57 5.15 -10.16 12.40
C PRO A 57 3.79 -9.58 11.99
N LEU A 58 3.65 -8.25 12.03
CA LEU A 58 2.42 -7.56 11.69
C LEU A 58 2.65 -6.51 10.59
N ILE A 59 1.68 -6.40 9.68
CA ILE A 59 1.67 -5.32 8.68
C ILE A 59 1.58 -3.92 9.32
N SER A 60 1.06 -3.81 10.55
CA SER A 60 1.12 -2.56 11.33
C SER A 60 2.55 -2.16 11.69
N ASP A 61 3.42 -3.13 11.94
CA ASP A 61 4.83 -2.84 12.24
C ASP A 61 5.54 -2.36 10.99
N VAL A 62 5.20 -2.94 9.83
CA VAL A 62 5.68 -2.48 8.52
C VAL A 62 5.33 -1.01 8.30
N VAL A 63 4.06 -0.62 8.45
CA VAL A 63 3.62 0.77 8.24
C VAL A 63 4.31 1.72 9.23
N LYS A 64 4.39 1.35 10.52
CA LYS A 64 5.11 2.14 11.53
C LYS A 64 6.57 2.38 11.14
N VAL A 65 7.26 1.36 10.66
CA VAL A 65 8.67 1.49 10.23
C VAL A 65 8.79 2.37 8.99
N ILE A 66 7.92 2.20 7.99
CA ILE A 66 7.93 3.05 6.79
C ILE A 66 7.74 4.52 7.19
N THR A 67 6.74 4.82 8.02
CA THR A 67 6.46 6.19 8.48
C THR A 67 7.60 6.75 9.33
N ALA A 68 8.27 5.93 10.15
CA ALA A 68 9.44 6.38 10.92
C ALA A 68 10.67 6.63 10.04
N CYS A 69 10.85 5.86 8.98
CA CYS A 69 11.98 6.02 8.05
C CYS A 69 11.81 7.25 7.14
N ASP A 70 10.63 7.42 6.56
CA ASP A 70 10.27 8.58 5.73
C ASP A 70 8.74 8.76 5.74
N PRO A 71 8.22 9.67 6.58
CA PRO A 71 6.78 9.91 6.72
C PRO A 71 6.11 10.29 5.41
N SER A 72 6.87 10.88 4.48
CA SER A 72 6.34 11.40 3.22
C SER A 72 6.46 10.40 2.06
N ARG A 73 7.09 9.24 2.25
CA ARG A 73 7.36 8.28 1.18
C ARG A 73 6.09 7.81 0.45
N LEU A 74 5.10 7.34 1.22
CA LEU A 74 3.83 6.90 0.66
C LEU A 74 3.06 8.08 0.05
N HIS A 75 3.15 9.25 0.68
CA HIS A 75 2.50 10.47 0.19
C HIS A 75 3.04 10.92 -1.17
N ARG A 76 4.36 10.89 -1.37
CA ARG A 76 4.99 11.17 -2.68
C ARG A 76 4.54 10.20 -3.77
N ALA A 77 4.19 8.99 -3.37
CA ALA A 77 3.65 7.97 -4.25
C ALA A 77 2.12 8.06 -4.45
N GLY A 78 1.48 9.13 -3.95
CA GLY A 78 0.03 9.37 -4.06
C GLY A 78 -0.82 8.55 -3.08
N LEU A 79 -0.21 7.92 -2.08
CA LEU A 79 -0.90 7.14 -1.05
C LEU A 79 -0.92 7.93 0.27
N GLU A 80 -2.06 7.95 0.95
CA GLU A 80 -2.15 8.55 2.28
C GLU A 80 -2.40 7.47 3.35
N ILE A 81 -1.77 7.62 4.51
CA ILE A 81 -2.08 6.80 5.69
C ILE A 81 -2.90 7.65 6.64
N LYS A 82 -4.12 7.21 6.96
CA LYS A 82 -5.02 7.86 7.91
C LYS A 82 -5.49 6.90 8.97
N GLU A 83 -5.54 7.36 10.22
CA GLU A 83 -6.22 6.65 11.30
C GLU A 83 -7.64 7.22 11.47
N VAL A 84 -8.63 6.34 11.49
CA VAL A 84 -10.04 6.70 11.68
C VAL A 84 -10.64 5.73 12.70
N ASN A 85 -11.10 6.25 13.84
CA ASN A 85 -11.70 5.46 14.92
C ASN A 85 -10.84 4.27 15.38
N GLY A 86 -9.51 4.45 15.45
CA GLY A 86 -8.56 3.40 15.87
C GLY A 86 -8.21 2.38 14.78
N GLU A 87 -8.73 2.52 13.56
CA GLU A 87 -8.34 1.70 12.41
C GLU A 87 -7.49 2.51 11.42
N VAL A 88 -6.38 1.92 10.97
CA VAL A 88 -5.47 2.53 10.00
C VAL A 88 -5.90 2.15 8.60
N PHE A 89 -6.01 3.15 7.72
CA PHE A 89 -6.39 3.02 6.32
C PHE A 89 -5.30 3.57 5.41
N ILE A 90 -5.13 2.91 4.27
CA ILE A 90 -4.44 3.45 3.11
C ILE A 90 -5.50 4.05 2.21
N ILE A 91 -5.41 5.36 1.98
CA ILE A 91 -6.27 6.08 1.05
C ILE A 91 -5.61 6.06 -0.31
N VAL A 92 -6.33 5.57 -1.31
CA VAL A 92 -5.84 5.42 -2.68
C VAL A 92 -6.77 6.16 -3.64
N PRO A 93 -6.29 7.20 -4.33
CA PRO A 93 -7.04 7.83 -5.41
C PRO A 93 -7.47 6.81 -6.47
N THR A 94 -8.68 6.91 -7.02
CA THR A 94 -9.18 5.90 -7.97
C THR A 94 -8.43 5.89 -9.30
N ASN A 95 -7.91 7.03 -9.74
CA ASN A 95 -7.00 7.13 -10.88
C ASN A 95 -5.69 6.36 -10.61
N LEU A 96 -5.07 6.56 -9.44
CA LEU A 96 -3.88 5.82 -9.03
C LEU A 96 -4.17 4.32 -8.89
N LEU A 97 -5.30 3.94 -8.30
CA LEU A 97 -5.72 2.55 -8.19
C LEU A 97 -5.81 1.88 -9.58
N SER A 98 -6.36 2.58 -10.57
CA SER A 98 -6.42 2.07 -11.95
C SER A 98 -5.05 1.83 -12.56
N GLU A 99 -4.03 2.60 -12.19
CA GLU A 99 -2.66 2.38 -12.64
C GLU A 99 -2.00 1.21 -11.90
N LEU A 100 -2.18 1.16 -10.57
CA LEU A 100 -1.62 0.13 -9.70
C LEU A 100 -2.07 -1.28 -10.11
N ILE A 101 -3.36 -1.48 -10.42
CA ILE A 101 -3.90 -2.81 -10.78
C ILE A 101 -3.41 -3.36 -12.13
N ARG A 102 -2.76 -2.52 -12.95
CA ARG A 102 -2.21 -2.90 -14.26
C ARG A 102 -0.74 -3.27 -14.19
N ARG A 103 -0.09 -3.00 -13.06
CA ARG A 103 1.33 -3.25 -12.83
C ARG A 103 1.52 -4.60 -12.16
N ASP A 104 2.60 -5.26 -12.51
CA ASP A 104 3.13 -6.34 -11.71
C ASP A 104 3.87 -5.78 -10.48
N ARG A 105 4.39 -6.68 -9.65
CA ARG A 105 5.12 -6.31 -8.43
C ARG A 105 6.28 -5.35 -8.73
N GLU A 106 7.04 -5.57 -9.81
CA GLU A 106 8.18 -4.72 -10.17
C GLU A 106 7.71 -3.31 -10.58
N GLY A 107 6.63 -3.22 -11.35
CA GLY A 107 6.00 -1.95 -11.69
C GLY A 107 5.50 -1.17 -10.48
N LEU A 108 5.05 -1.86 -9.42
CA LEU A 108 4.68 -1.24 -8.14
C LEU A 108 5.89 -0.75 -7.36
N VAL A 109 6.98 -1.52 -7.35
CA VAL A 109 8.25 -1.11 -6.74
C VAL A 109 8.72 0.20 -7.37
N ASN A 110 8.77 0.29 -8.70
CA ASN A 110 9.26 1.49 -9.39
C ASN A 110 8.37 2.72 -9.14
N LEU A 111 7.05 2.53 -9.14
CA LEU A 111 6.10 3.62 -8.88
C LEU A 111 6.20 4.14 -7.44
N LEU A 112 6.38 3.25 -6.46
CA LEU A 112 6.33 3.60 -5.05
C LEU A 112 7.72 3.94 -4.46
N LEU A 113 8.81 3.51 -5.10
CA LEU A 113 10.18 3.92 -4.77
C LEU A 113 10.56 5.26 -5.40
N GLY A 114 9.89 5.66 -6.49
CA GLY A 114 10.43 6.62 -7.45
C GLY A 114 11.59 5.97 -8.21
N ASP A 115 11.71 6.22 -9.51
CA ASP A 115 12.92 5.82 -10.24
C ASP A 115 14.15 6.28 -9.46
N PRO A 116 15.16 5.42 -9.19
CA PRO A 116 16.48 5.93 -8.95
C PRO A 116 16.89 6.58 -10.27
N SER A 117 16.79 7.90 -10.31
CA SER A 117 17.32 8.73 -11.41
C SER A 117 18.75 8.32 -11.76
#